data_AF-A0A925WS23-F1
#
_entry.id   AF-A0A925WS23-F1
#
_cell.length_a   1.000
_cell.length_b   1.000
_cell.length_c   1.000
_cell.angle_alpha   90.00
_cell.angle_beta   90.00
_cell.angle_gamma   90.00
#
_symmetry.space_group_name_H-M   'P 1'
#
loop_
_entity.id
_entity.type
_entity.pdbx_description
1 polymer ?
#
loop_
_entity_poly.entity_id
_entity_poly.type
_entity_poly.pdbx_seq_one_letter_code
_entity_poly.pdbx_strand_id
1 'polypeptide(L)' 'MTFIIQEATIEDLYRVSEQSKAELVNGEIRPMSPTGWLPGRASGRIYRSLDDHERATGAGRAFPDNVGFEVD' A
#
# COMPACT_ATOMS: atom_id res chain seq x y z
N MET A 1 36.03 6.89 0.52
CA MET A 1 34.84 7.61 0.02
C MET A 1 33.65 6.99 0.73
N THR A 2 33.07 7.68 1.71
CA THR A 2 31.88 7.18 2.41
C THR A 2 30.66 7.78 1.71
N PHE A 3 29.84 6.96 1.08
CA PHE A 3 28.53 7.41 0.61
C PHE A 3 27.62 7.49 1.84
N ILE A 4 27.09 8.68 2.13
CA ILE A 4 25.95 8.79 3.04
C ILE A 4 24.76 8.26 2.23
N ILE A 5 24.21 7.12 2.65
CA ILE A 5 22.93 6.64 2.13
C ILE A 5 21.87 7.53 2.77
N GLN A 6 21.30 8.43 1.97
CA GLN A 6 20.13 9.20 2.39
C GLN A 6 18.93 8.25 2.40
N GLU A 7 18.27 8.12 3.55
CA GLU A 7 17.00 7.39 3.65
C GLU A 7 15.94 8.10 2.82
N ALA A 8 15.15 7.32 2.08
CA ALA A 8 14.04 7.80 1.29
C ALA A 8 12.90 8.30 2.19
N THR A 9 12.23 9.34 1.71
CA THR A 9 11.13 10.02 2.40
C THR A 9 9.77 9.66 1.80
N ILE A 10 8.68 10.06 2.47
CA ILE A 10 7.33 9.91 1.91
C ILE A 10 7.16 10.74 0.63
N GLU A 11 7.82 11.89 0.53
CA GLU A 11 7.85 12.70 -0.69
C GLU A 11 8.56 11.99 -1.84
N ASP A 12 9.60 11.20 -1.56
CA ASP A 12 10.25 10.37 -2.57
C ASP A 12 9.31 9.26 -3.05
N LEU A 13 8.53 8.65 -2.14
CA LEU A 13 7.52 7.65 -2.50
C LEU A 13 6.44 8.24 -3.41
N TYR A 14 5.95 9.46 -3.13
CA TYR A 14 4.94 10.12 -3.98
C TYR A 14 5.45 10.54 -5.36
N ARG A 15 6.77 10.60 -5.57
CA ARG A 15 7.38 10.89 -6.88
C ARG A 15 7.62 9.65 -7.73
N VAL A 16 7.45 8.45 -7.16
CA VAL A 16 7.46 7.21 -7.94
C VAL A 16 6.40 7.35 -9.05
N SER A 17 6.76 7.02 -10.29
CA SER A 17 5.86 7.18 -11.44
C SER A 17 4.47 6.63 -11.13
N GLU A 18 3.41 7.33 -11.55
CA GLU A 18 2.02 6.91 -11.34
C GLU A 18 1.70 5.47 -11.82
N GLN A 19 2.53 4.91 -12.71
CA GLN A 19 2.41 3.55 -13.24
C GLN A 19 3.06 2.46 -12.37
N SER A 20 3.65 2.82 -11.23
CA SER A 20 4.43 1.92 -10.39
C SER A 20 3.88 1.87 -8.97
N LYS A 21 3.51 0.67 -8.49
CA LYS A 21 3.17 0.43 -7.09
C LYS A 21 4.47 0.27 -6.30
N ALA A 22 4.61 0.98 -5.18
CA ALA A 22 5.78 0.88 -4.31
C ALA A 22 5.39 1.12 -2.85
N GLU A 23 6.27 0.70 -1.93
CA GLU A 23 6.18 0.97 -0.50
C GLU A 23 7.46 1.62 -0.01
N LEU A 24 7.38 2.49 1.00
CA LEU A 24 8.54 2.97 1.76
C LEU A 24 8.68 2.12 3.02
N VAL A 25 9.78 1.37 3.15
CA VAL A 25 10.03 0.50 4.30
C VAL A 25 11.45 0.73 4.79
N ASN A 26 11.60 1.17 6.05
CA ASN A 26 12.90 1.46 6.67
C ASN A 26 13.80 2.38 5.82
N GLY A 27 13.24 3.46 5.28
CA GLY A 27 13.98 4.40 4.43
C GLY A 27 14.28 3.89 3.02
N GLU A 28 13.68 2.78 2.58
CA GLU A 28 13.87 2.21 1.23
C GLU A 28 12.56 2.20 0.43
N ILE A 29 12.59 2.71 -0.81
CA ILE A 29 11.48 2.52 -1.76
C ILE A 29 11.57 1.13 -2.36
N ARG A 30 10.53 0.33 -2.16
CA ARG A 30 10.41 -1.05 -2.64
C ARG A 30 9.36 -1.14 -3.74
N PRO A 31 9.74 -1.30 -5.01
CA PRO A 31 8.78 -1.50 -6.09
C PRO A 31 8.08 -2.84 -5.95
N MET A 32 6.79 -2.88 -6.28
CA MET A 32 5.98 -4.08 -6.28
C MET A 32 5.49 -4.41 -7.68
N SER A 33 5.57 -5.70 -8.03
CA SER A 33 4.93 -6.23 -9.22
C SER A 33 3.40 -6.07 -9.11
N PRO A 34 2.68 -5.96 -10.24
CA PRO A 34 1.22 -6.04 -10.24
C PRO A 34 0.73 -7.30 -9.51
N THR A 35 -0.27 -7.14 -8.65
CA THR A 35 -0.79 -8.21 -7.77
C THR A 35 -1.15 -9.48 -8.56
N GLY A 36 -1.80 -9.34 -9.73
CA GLY A 36 -2.21 -10.47 -10.58
C GLY A 36 -3.56 -11.10 -10.19
N TRP A 37 -4.02 -12.08 -10.97
CA TRP A 37 -5.42 -12.55 -10.93
C TRP A 37 -5.83 -13.23 -9.63
N LEU A 38 -5.13 -14.29 -9.21
CA LEU A 38 -5.48 -15.06 -8.01
C LEU A 38 -5.46 -14.22 -6.73
N PRO A 39 -4.34 -13.54 -6.37
CA PRO A 39 -4.29 -12.71 -5.18
C PRO A 39 -5.25 -11.53 -5.27
N GLY A 40 -5.45 -10.91 -6.44
CA GLY A 40 -6.43 -9.84 -6.62
C GLY A 40 -7.88 -10.32 -6.41
N ARG A 41 -8.22 -11.54 -6.86
CA ARG A 41 -9.55 -12.12 -6.62
C ARG A 41 -9.75 -12.45 -5.14
N ALA A 42 -8.72 -12.91 -4.45
CA ALA A 42 -8.77 -13.22 -3.03
C ALA A 42 -8.94 -11.94 -2.19
N SER A 43 -8.08 -10.93 -2.40
CA SER A 43 -8.13 -9.65 -1.69
C SER A 43 -9.47 -8.93 -1.89
N GLY A 44 -9.99 -8.93 -3.13
CA GLY A 44 -11.29 -8.32 -3.43
C GLY A 44 -12.47 -8.96 -2.68
N ARG A 45 -12.45 -10.28 -2.45
CA ARG A 45 -13.49 -10.96 -1.64
C ARG A 45 -13.37 -10.60 -0.16
N ILE A 46 -12.15 -10.50 0.35
CA ILE A 46 -11.89 -10.12 1.75
C ILE A 46 -12.35 -8.68 1.99
N TYR A 47 -11.91 -7.74 1.14
CA TYR A 47 -12.32 -6.33 1.21
C TYR A 47 -13.85 -6.19 1.21
N ARG A 48 -14.55 -6.91 0.32
CA ARG A 48 -16.02 -6.87 0.29
C ARG A 48 -16.65 -7.29 1.62
N SER A 49 -16.17 -8.37 2.22
CA SER A 49 -16.68 -8.83 3.51
C SER A 49 -16.42 -7.83 4.64
N LEU A 50 -15.32 -7.09 4.59
CA LEU A 50 -14.98 -6.05 5.55
C LEU A 50 -15.84 -4.79 5.34
N ASP A 51 -16.06 -4.36 4.10
CA ASP A 51 -16.96 -3.23 3.77
C ASP A 51 -18.41 -3.53 4.19
N ASP A 52 -18.88 -4.77 3.95
CA ASP A 52 -20.20 -5.21 4.42
C ASP A 52 -20.30 -5.15 5.97
N HIS A 53 -19.24 -5.54 6.68
CA HIS A 53 -19.20 -5.46 8.15
C HIS A 53 -19.14 -4.01 8.67
N GLU A 54 -18.32 -3.16 8.05
CA GLU A 54 -18.26 -1.73 8.36
C GLU A 54 -19.64 -1.08 8.24
N ARG A 55 -20.32 -1.31 7.11
CA ARG A 55 -21.67 -0.77 6.86
C ARG A 55 -22.70 -1.28 7.85
N ALA A 56 -22.65 -2.56 8.20
CA ALA A 56 -23.62 -3.17 9.11
C ALA A 56 -23.48 -2.70 10.56
N THR A 57 -22.26 -2.40 10.98
CA THR A 57 -21.94 -2.05 12.38
C THR A 57 -21.71 -0.57 12.61
N GLY A 58 -21.40 0.19 11.55
CA GLY A 58 -20.91 1.57 11.64
C GLY A 58 -19.49 1.67 12.24
N ALA A 59 -18.78 0.55 12.39
CA ALA A 59 -17.49 0.47 13.04
C ALA A 59 -16.36 0.08 12.08
N GLY A 60 -15.18 0.65 12.29
CA GLY A 60 -14.00 0.41 11.45
C GLY A 60 -14.02 1.18 10.13
N ARG A 61 -13.00 0.93 9.30
CA ARG A 61 -12.83 1.44 7.93
C ARG A 61 -12.15 0.37 7.08
N ALA A 62 -12.81 -0.12 6.04
CA ALA A 62 -12.31 -1.10 5.11
C ALA A 62 -11.65 -0.41 3.91
N PHE A 63 -10.45 -0.86 3.54
CA PHE A 63 -9.71 -0.34 2.40
C PHE A 63 -9.23 -1.48 1.48
N PRO A 64 -9.21 -1.28 0.15
CA PRO A 64 -8.64 -2.24 -0.78
C PRO A 64 -7.10 -2.23 -0.75
N ASP A 65 -6.48 -3.19 -1.43
CA ASP A 65 -5.04 -3.51 -1.34
C ASP A 65 -4.08 -2.46 -1.93
N ASN A 66 -4.59 -1.40 -2.55
CA ASN A 66 -3.80 -0.37 -3.21
C ASN A 66 -3.78 0.97 -2.45
N VAL A 67 -4.32 1.01 -1.24
CA VAL A 67 -4.28 2.19 -0.35
C VAL A 67 -2.96 2.20 0.42
N GLY A 68 -2.24 3.33 0.37
CA GLY A 68 -1.06 3.56 1.20
C GLY A 68 -1.44 4.07 2.59
N PHE A 69 -0.69 3.63 3.60
CA PHE A 69 -0.78 4.13 4.97
C PHE A 69 0.57 4.73 5.35
N GLU A 70 0.57 6.00 5.73
CA GLU A 70 1.70 6.62 6.40
C GLU A 70 1.57 6.30 7.90
N VAL A 71 2.65 5.79 8.49
CA VAL A 71 2.70 5.36 9.89
C VAL A 71 3.95 5.93 10.54
N ASP A 72 3.82 6.29 11.82
CA ASP A 72 4.91 6.82 12.65
C ASP A 72 5.75 5.70 13.28
#